data_AF-A0A7C3W262-F1
#
_entry.id   AF-A0A7C3W262-F1
#
_cell.length_a   1.000
_cell.length_b   1.000
_cell.length_c   1.000
_cell.angle_alpha   90.00
_cell.angle_beta   90.00
_cell.angle_gamma   90.00
#
_symmetry.space_group_name_H-M   'P 1'
#
loop_
_entity.id
_entity.type
_entity.pdbx_description
1 polymer ?
#
loop_
_entity_poly.entity_id
_entity_poly.type
_entity_poly.pdbx_seq_one_letter_code
_entity_poly.pdbx_strand_id
1 'polypeptide(L)'
;MPDFMEDWLSPERLEQDAVYLGVLTAWGIKPLSRLEYPVRPWVLALFRQMALVTANITRYAADGTRVEHLVLSRDAQLVERYRRRFDGRHLGSETARLVRIEAYYFGYPPCCAEEYIRAPNLPGDLPCADQALLFHRACTGCTVTPQLIPLYRAALAEARRLCSRFSPTTLSLDAVR
;
A
#
# COMPACT_ATOMS: atom_id res chain seq x y z
N MET A 1 -11.14 22.61 12.92
CA MET A 1 -10.34 21.64 12.13
C MET A 1 -9.18 21.21 13.00
N PRO A 2 -9.18 20.03 13.61
CA PRO A 2 -8.09 19.67 14.52
C PRO A 2 -7.06 18.80 13.79
N ASP A 3 -5.80 19.22 13.79
CA ASP A 3 -4.52 18.51 14.11
C ASP A 3 -4.31 17.02 13.78
N PHE A 4 -5.24 16.33 13.11
CA PHE A 4 -5.15 14.90 12.83
C PHE A 4 -4.31 14.54 11.60
N MET A 5 -3.82 15.53 10.85
CA MET A 5 -3.10 15.32 9.59
C MET A 5 -1.57 15.47 9.68
N GLU A 6 -1.02 16.03 10.75
CA GLU A 6 0.41 16.35 10.83
C GLU A 6 1.32 15.13 11.06
N ASP A 7 0.81 14.01 11.55
CA ASP A 7 1.62 12.84 11.90
C ASP A 7 1.59 11.71 10.85
N TRP A 8 0.72 11.74 9.82
CA TRP A 8 0.60 10.63 8.85
C TRP A 8 1.79 10.49 7.89
N LEU A 9 2.57 11.55 7.73
CA LEU A 9 3.76 11.58 6.90
C LEU A 9 5.06 11.47 7.71
N SER A 10 4.98 11.17 9.02
CA SER A 10 6.20 10.93 9.79
C SER A 10 6.98 9.76 9.18
N PRO A 11 8.31 9.86 9.05
CA PRO A 11 9.13 8.82 8.45
C PRO A 11 8.87 7.44 9.06
N GLU A 12 8.68 7.37 10.37
CA GLU A 12 8.41 6.14 11.12
C GLU A 12 7.10 5.49 10.71
N ARG A 13 6.04 6.27 10.47
CA ARG A 13 4.76 5.74 9.98
C ARG A 13 4.85 5.28 8.54
N LEU A 14 5.50 6.05 7.67
CA LEU A 14 5.73 5.64 6.28
C LEU A 14 6.56 4.35 6.19
N GLU A 15 7.52 4.17 7.09
CA GLU A 15 8.27 2.91 7.20
C GLU A 15 7.39 1.73 7.62
N GLN A 16 6.57 1.91 8.66
CA GLN A 16 5.65 0.87 9.11
C GLN A 16 4.64 0.50 8.03
N ASP A 17 4.10 1.48 7.32
CA ASP A 17 3.17 1.29 6.21
C ASP A 17 3.84 0.54 5.04
N ALA A 18 5.09 0.88 4.71
CA ALA A 18 5.86 0.19 3.68
C ALA A 18 6.10 -1.29 4.05
N VAL A 19 6.52 -1.56 5.29
CA VAL A 19 6.72 -2.94 5.77
C VAL A 19 5.38 -3.69 5.79
N TYR A 20 4.31 -3.05 6.21
CA TYR A 20 2.97 -3.63 6.25
C TYR A 20 2.48 -4.03 4.85
N LEU A 21 2.62 -3.16 3.85
CA LEU A 21 2.34 -3.50 2.46
C LEU A 21 3.25 -4.61 1.93
N GLY A 22 4.51 -4.64 2.35
CA GLY A 22 5.44 -5.74 2.08
C GLY A 22 4.92 -7.08 2.59
N VAL A 23 4.53 -7.14 3.87
CA VAL A 23 3.98 -8.37 4.50
C VAL A 23 2.68 -8.81 3.81
N LEU A 24 1.73 -7.89 3.59
CA LEU A 24 0.48 -8.20 2.88
C LEU A 24 0.74 -8.82 1.50
N THR A 25 1.75 -8.31 0.80
CA THR A 25 2.13 -8.77 -0.54
C THR A 25 2.85 -10.12 -0.48
N ALA A 26 3.77 -10.30 0.46
CA ALA A 26 4.51 -11.54 0.68
C ALA A 26 3.58 -12.70 1.08
N TRP A 27 2.54 -12.41 1.86
CA TRP A 27 1.53 -13.39 2.24
C TRP A 27 0.51 -13.67 1.13
N GLY A 28 0.52 -12.88 0.05
CA GLY A 28 -0.42 -13.04 -1.07
C GLY A 28 -1.81 -12.50 -0.81
N ILE A 29 -1.97 -11.70 0.25
CA ILE A 29 -3.23 -11.00 0.55
C ILE A 29 -3.43 -9.88 -0.48
N LYS A 30 -2.36 -9.15 -0.79
CA LYS A 30 -2.33 -8.20 -1.91
C LYS A 30 -1.51 -8.80 -3.06
N PRO A 31 -2.03 -8.86 -4.29
CA PRO A 31 -1.26 -9.33 -5.45
C PRO A 31 -0.10 -8.41 -5.77
N LEU A 32 -0.33 -7.09 -5.70
CA LEU A 32 0.65 -6.04 -5.92
C LEU A 32 0.37 -4.90 -4.94
N SER A 33 1.42 -4.26 -4.45
CA SER A 33 1.35 -3.03 -3.66
C SER A 33 2.14 -1.91 -4.33
N ARG A 34 1.71 -0.67 -4.06
CA ARG A 34 2.35 0.56 -4.54
C ARG A 34 2.65 1.46 -3.35
N LEU A 35 3.84 2.04 -3.35
CA LEU A 35 4.28 3.07 -2.42
C LEU A 35 4.55 4.34 -3.23
N GLU A 36 4.01 5.46 -2.79
CA GLU A 36 4.08 6.75 -3.51
C GLU A 36 5.09 7.71 -2.87
N TYR A 37 6.03 7.14 -2.10
CA TYR A 37 7.04 7.85 -1.34
C TYR A 37 8.36 7.08 -1.36
N PRO A 38 9.50 7.75 -1.11
CA PRO A 38 10.79 7.09 -0.98
C PRO A 38 10.80 6.07 0.15
N VAL A 39 11.43 4.92 -0.09
CA VAL A 39 11.52 3.81 0.87
C VAL A 39 12.95 3.69 1.37
N ARG A 40 13.14 3.54 2.69
CA ARG A 40 14.47 3.41 3.28
C ARG A 40 15.21 2.15 2.80
N PRO A 41 16.55 2.19 2.69
CA PRO A 41 17.34 1.05 2.20
C PRO A 41 17.11 -0.27 2.94
N TRP A 42 16.90 -0.22 4.25
CA TRP A 42 16.65 -1.42 5.07
C TRP A 42 15.31 -2.08 4.73
N VAL A 43 14.27 -1.30 4.43
CA VAL A 43 12.96 -1.81 3.99
C VAL A 43 13.10 -2.47 2.61
N LEU A 44 13.89 -1.88 1.70
CA LEU A 44 14.18 -2.50 0.40
C LEU A 44 14.94 -3.84 0.56
N ALA A 45 15.88 -3.91 1.50
CA ALA A 45 16.58 -5.15 1.82
C ALA A 45 15.59 -6.20 2.39
N LEU A 46 14.67 -5.79 3.25
CA LEU A 46 13.62 -6.64 3.79
C LEU A 46 12.69 -7.17 2.68
N PHE A 47 12.28 -6.34 1.72
CA PHE A 47 11.48 -6.80 0.58
C PHE A 47 12.18 -7.89 -0.23
N ARG A 48 13.50 -7.76 -0.45
CA ARG A 48 14.28 -8.81 -1.12
C ARG A 48 14.31 -10.11 -0.32
N GLN A 49 14.46 -10.02 1.02
CA GLN A 49 14.41 -11.19 1.90
C GLN A 49 13.04 -11.88 1.89
N MET A 50 11.96 -11.11 1.70
CA MET A 50 10.60 -11.64 1.50
C MET A 50 10.35 -12.20 0.08
N ALA A 51 11.39 -12.29 -0.77
CA ALA A 51 11.29 -12.68 -2.16
C ALA A 51 10.33 -11.81 -2.99
N LEU A 52 10.20 -10.52 -2.65
CA LEU A 52 9.42 -9.57 -3.41
C LEU A 52 10.26 -8.96 -4.54
N VAL A 53 9.68 -8.91 -5.72
CA VAL A 53 10.21 -8.19 -6.88
C VAL A 53 9.70 -6.76 -6.83
N THR A 54 10.61 -5.80 -6.98
CA THR A 54 10.30 -4.38 -6.93
C THR A 54 10.63 -3.69 -8.25
N ALA A 55 9.85 -2.68 -8.64
CA ALA A 55 10.19 -1.78 -9.74
C ALA A 55 9.83 -0.33 -9.40
N ASN A 56 10.66 0.61 -9.86
CA ASN A 56 10.33 2.03 -9.84
C ASN A 56 9.49 2.37 -11.07
N ILE A 57 8.38 3.06 -10.86
CA ILE A 57 7.47 3.55 -11.89
C ILE A 57 7.55 5.06 -11.87
N THR A 58 7.95 5.66 -12.99
CA THR A 58 7.92 7.11 -13.15
C THR A 58 6.59 7.53 -13.77
N ARG A 59 5.90 8.48 -13.14
CA ARG A 59 4.69 9.11 -13.67
C ARG A 59 4.84 10.63 -13.67
N TYR A 60 3.91 11.31 -14.34
CA TYR A 60 3.93 12.76 -14.47
C TYR A 60 2.60 13.36 -14.01
N ALA A 61 2.63 14.32 -13.08
CA ALA A 61 1.44 15.08 -12.72
C ALA A 61 0.95 15.95 -13.90
N ALA A 62 -0.18 16.63 -13.71
CA ALA A 62 -0.80 17.46 -14.75
C ALA A 62 0.09 18.66 -15.15
N ASP A 63 0.89 19.16 -14.22
CA ASP A 63 1.89 20.23 -14.40
C ASP A 63 3.23 19.73 -14.96
N GLY A 64 3.36 18.42 -15.24
CA GLY A 64 4.60 17.80 -15.68
C GLY A 64 5.56 17.40 -14.56
N THR A 65 5.21 17.64 -13.29
CA THR A 65 6.03 17.22 -12.14
C THR A 65 6.22 15.70 -12.15
N ARG A 66 7.47 15.26 -12.05
CA ARG A 66 7.83 13.85 -11.99
C ARG A 66 7.45 13.27 -10.63
N VAL A 67 6.72 12.16 -10.62
CA VAL A 67 6.34 11.39 -9.43
C VAL A 67 6.91 9.99 -9.56
N GLU A 68 7.55 9.48 -8.51
CA GLU A 68 8.09 8.12 -8.47
C GLU A 68 7.26 7.24 -7.55
N HIS A 69 6.87 6.07 -8.04
CA HIS A 69 6.22 5.05 -7.24
C HIS A 69 7.09 3.80 -7.19
N LEU A 70 7.19 3.17 -6.02
CA LEU A 70 7.74 1.82 -5.90
C LEU A 70 6.58 0.82 -5.95
N VAL A 71 6.62 -0.11 -6.90
CA VAL A 71 5.68 -1.25 -6.92
C VAL A 71 6.39 -2.52 -6.49
N LEU A 72 5.66 -3.38 -5.78
CA LEU A 72 6.17 -4.66 -5.27
C LEU A 72 5.14 -5.79 -5.44
N SER A 73 5.63 -6.98 -5.80
CA SER A 73 4.83 -8.20 -5.90
C SER A 73 5.72 -9.45 -5.73
N ARG A 74 5.10 -10.60 -5.46
CA ARG A 74 5.75 -11.91 -5.63
C ARG A 74 5.85 -12.33 -7.10
N ASP A 75 5.01 -11.77 -7.96
CA ASP A 75 4.93 -12.10 -9.38
C ASP A 75 5.65 -11.04 -10.23
N ALA A 76 6.82 -11.39 -10.75
CA ALA A 76 7.60 -10.53 -11.64
C ALA A 76 6.84 -10.13 -12.92
N GLN A 77 5.98 -11.02 -13.45
CA GLN A 77 5.18 -10.70 -14.63
C GLN A 77 4.10 -9.67 -14.30
N LEU A 78 3.51 -9.73 -13.10
CA LEU A 78 2.53 -8.74 -12.66
C LEU A 78 3.17 -7.36 -12.52
N VAL A 79 4.37 -7.28 -11.93
CA VAL A 79 5.16 -6.03 -11.85
C VAL A 79 5.43 -5.47 -13.25
N GLU A 80 5.89 -6.31 -14.17
CA GLU A 80 6.19 -5.89 -15.54
C GLU A 80 4.96 -5.42 -16.31
N ARG A 81 3.81 -6.11 -16.15
CA ARG A 81 2.53 -5.66 -16.74
C ARG A 81 2.09 -4.32 -16.19
N TYR A 82 2.22 -4.11 -14.88
CA TYR A 82 1.93 -2.82 -14.25
C TYR A 82 2.85 -1.73 -14.81
N ARG A 83 4.16 -1.99 -14.86
CA ARG A 83 5.17 -1.07 -15.38
C ARG A 83 4.88 -0.65 -16.82
N ARG A 84 4.69 -1.60 -17.74
CA ARG A 84 4.34 -1.30 -19.15
C ARG A 84 3.08 -0.44 -19.29
N ARG A 85 2.15 -0.58 -18.35
CA ARG A 85 0.89 0.17 -18.38
C ARG A 85 1.00 1.58 -17.81
N PHE A 86 1.86 1.83 -16.83
CA PHE A 86 1.85 3.08 -16.08
C PHE A 86 3.16 3.88 -16.15
N ASP A 87 4.29 3.24 -16.41
CA ASP A 87 5.60 3.89 -16.47
C ASP A 87 5.70 4.87 -17.65
N GLY A 88 6.29 6.03 -17.40
CA GLY A 88 6.39 7.14 -18.35
C GLY A 88 5.07 7.85 -18.67
N ARG A 89 3.98 7.57 -17.93
CA ARG A 89 2.64 8.13 -18.24
C ARG A 89 2.19 9.17 -17.24
N HIS A 90 1.37 10.12 -17.70
CA HIS A 90 0.72 11.07 -16.82
C HIS A 90 -0.22 10.38 -15.81
N LEU A 91 -0.35 10.98 -14.63
CA LEU A 91 -1.45 10.76 -13.71
C LEU A 91 -2.72 11.26 -14.41
N GLY A 92 -3.50 10.33 -14.97
CA GLY A 92 -4.78 10.66 -15.57
C GLY A 92 -5.82 10.96 -14.49
N SER A 93 -6.89 11.64 -14.88
CA SER A 93 -8.08 11.75 -14.03
C SER A 93 -8.60 10.35 -13.67
N GLU A 94 -9.18 10.23 -12.47
CA GLU A 94 -9.80 8.98 -12.03
C GLU A 94 -11.02 8.66 -12.91
N THR A 95 -10.80 7.85 -13.93
CA THR A 95 -11.88 7.29 -14.76
C THR A 95 -12.33 5.95 -14.20
N ALA A 96 -13.58 5.59 -14.42
CA ALA A 96 -14.10 4.27 -14.04
C ALA A 96 -13.23 3.11 -14.57
N ARG A 97 -12.69 3.26 -15.79
CA ARG A 97 -11.77 2.29 -16.38
C ARG A 97 -10.46 2.19 -15.60
N LEU A 98 -9.88 3.32 -15.19
CA LEU A 98 -8.63 3.35 -14.43
C LEU A 98 -8.83 2.70 -13.06
N VAL A 99 -9.89 3.06 -12.34
CA VAL A 99 -10.21 2.51 -11.01
C VAL A 99 -10.33 0.99 -11.07
N ARG A 100 -11.08 0.43 -12.04
CA ARG A 100 -11.21 -1.03 -12.21
C ARG A 100 -9.87 -1.72 -12.43
N ILE A 101 -8.99 -1.09 -13.23
CA ILE A 101 -7.68 -1.65 -13.53
C ILE A 101 -6.79 -1.63 -12.30
N GLU A 102 -6.77 -0.53 -11.55
CA GLU A 102 -5.99 -0.44 -10.31
C GLU A 102 -6.53 -1.40 -9.25
N ALA A 103 -7.86 -1.49 -9.09
CA ALA A 103 -8.51 -2.47 -8.22
C ALA A 103 -8.08 -3.91 -8.55
N TYR A 104 -8.01 -4.26 -9.84
CA TYR A 104 -7.51 -5.57 -10.27
C TYR A 104 -6.05 -5.81 -9.83
N TYR A 105 -5.15 -4.85 -10.07
CA TYR A 105 -3.74 -5.01 -9.68
C TYR A 105 -3.57 -5.10 -8.16
N PHE A 106 -4.29 -4.27 -7.41
CA PHE A 106 -4.13 -4.16 -5.96
C PHE A 106 -4.95 -5.18 -5.15
N GLY A 107 -5.77 -6.00 -5.84
CA GLY A 107 -6.60 -7.03 -5.23
C GLY A 107 -7.82 -6.49 -4.48
N TYR A 108 -8.33 -5.32 -4.87
CA TYR A 108 -9.52 -4.75 -4.23
C TYR A 108 -10.78 -5.52 -4.66
N PRO A 109 -11.72 -5.81 -3.74
CA PRO A 109 -12.96 -6.47 -4.10
C PRO A 109 -13.69 -5.67 -5.20
N PRO A 110 -14.13 -6.32 -6.30
CA PRO A 110 -14.79 -5.61 -7.41
C PRO A 110 -16.00 -4.79 -6.95
N CYS A 111 -16.77 -5.28 -5.97
CA CYS A 111 -17.90 -4.54 -5.41
C CYS A 111 -17.48 -3.21 -4.76
N CYS A 112 -16.31 -3.16 -4.11
CA CYS A 112 -15.78 -1.94 -3.50
C CYS A 112 -15.34 -0.94 -4.57
N ALA A 113 -14.69 -1.42 -5.63
CA ALA A 113 -14.29 -0.58 -6.76
C ALA A 113 -15.51 0.00 -7.49
N GLU A 114 -16.54 -0.80 -7.73
CA GLU A 114 -17.77 -0.32 -8.40
C GLU A 114 -18.54 0.70 -7.58
N GLU A 115 -18.61 0.54 -6.25
CA GLU A 115 -19.24 1.55 -5.39
C GLU A 115 -18.40 2.84 -5.36
N TYR A 116 -17.07 2.74 -5.28
CA TYR A 116 -16.20 3.92 -5.37
C TYR A 116 -16.43 4.71 -6.66
N ILE A 117 -16.56 4.01 -7.80
CA ILE A 117 -16.85 4.64 -9.11
C ILE A 117 -18.18 5.40 -9.09
N ARG A 118 -19.21 4.87 -8.43
CA ARG A 118 -20.55 5.48 -8.39
C ARG A 118 -20.69 6.58 -7.35
N ALA A 119 -20.08 6.38 -6.18
CA ALA A 119 -20.25 7.21 -5.00
C ALA A 119 -18.94 7.25 -4.17
N PRO A 120 -17.91 7.99 -4.63
CA PRO A 120 -16.57 7.98 -4.01
C PRO A 120 -16.55 8.56 -2.58
N ASN A 121 -17.60 9.29 -2.18
CA ASN A 121 -17.72 9.93 -0.86
C ASN A 121 -18.73 9.25 0.08
N LEU A 122 -19.38 8.16 -0.36
CA LEU A 122 -20.29 7.39 0.50
C LEU A 122 -19.53 6.82 1.73
N PRO A 123 -20.06 6.90 2.95
CA PRO A 123 -19.51 6.15 4.07
C PRO A 123 -19.65 4.63 3.81
N GLY A 124 -18.72 3.84 4.34
CA GLY A 124 -18.85 2.38 4.41
C GLY A 124 -19.39 1.92 5.77
N ASP A 125 -19.78 0.65 5.87
CA ASP A 125 -20.34 0.07 7.11
C ASP A 125 -19.27 -0.45 8.08
N LEU A 126 -18.01 -0.47 7.66
CA LEU A 126 -16.93 -1.07 8.43
C LEU A 126 -16.52 -0.14 9.59
N PRO A 127 -16.29 -0.65 10.81
CA PRO A 127 -15.78 0.17 11.91
C PRO A 127 -14.49 0.90 11.51
N CYS A 128 -14.32 2.15 11.94
CA CYS A 128 -13.16 2.99 11.56
C CYS A 128 -11.81 2.30 11.79
N ALA A 129 -11.68 1.55 12.90
CA ALA A 129 -10.46 0.83 13.22
C ALA A 129 -10.14 -0.29 12.21
N ASP A 130 -11.15 -0.96 11.67
CA ASP A 130 -10.98 -1.98 10.64
C ASP A 130 -10.77 -1.35 9.26
N GLN A 131 -11.48 -0.26 8.94
CA GLN A 131 -11.27 0.49 7.71
C GLN A 131 -9.85 1.08 7.63
N ALA A 132 -9.28 1.50 8.75
CA ALA A 132 -7.91 2.01 8.84
C ALA A 132 -6.83 0.95 8.54
N LEU A 133 -7.17 -0.34 8.55
CA LEU A 133 -6.25 -1.40 8.15
C LEU A 133 -6.12 -1.51 6.62
N LEU A 134 -7.14 -1.07 5.89
CA LEU A 134 -7.33 -1.33 4.47
C LEU A 134 -6.73 -0.22 3.61
N PHE A 135 -6.35 -0.59 2.39
CA PHE A 135 -5.88 0.33 1.35
C PHE A 135 -6.96 0.60 0.29
N HIS A 136 -8.21 0.23 0.60
CA HIS A 136 -9.41 0.52 -0.18
C HIS A 136 -10.56 0.79 0.78
N ARG A 137 -11.57 1.56 0.33
CA ARG A 137 -12.81 1.72 1.08
C ARG A 137 -13.69 0.48 0.92
N ALA A 138 -14.08 -0.15 2.02
CA ALA A 138 -15.08 -1.22 1.98
C ALA A 138 -16.44 -0.64 1.59
N CYS A 139 -17.14 -1.26 0.64
CA CYS A 139 -18.48 -0.83 0.27
C CYS A 139 -19.54 -1.20 1.32
N THR A 140 -20.70 -0.55 1.25
CA THR A 140 -21.87 -0.92 2.04
C THR A 140 -22.22 -2.39 1.79
N GLY A 141 -22.45 -3.16 2.86
CA GLY A 141 -22.78 -4.59 2.78
C GLY A 141 -21.68 -5.49 2.18
N CYS A 142 -20.40 -5.07 2.20
CA CYS A 142 -19.32 -5.88 1.64
C CYS A 142 -19.17 -7.23 2.35
N THR A 143 -19.27 -8.33 1.61
CA THR A 143 -19.10 -9.69 2.17
C THR A 143 -17.66 -10.19 2.11
N VAL A 144 -16.82 -9.62 1.24
CA VAL A 144 -15.42 -10.04 1.04
C VAL A 144 -14.51 -9.42 2.09
N THR A 145 -14.60 -8.10 2.29
CA THR A 145 -13.68 -7.35 3.15
C THR A 145 -13.66 -7.85 4.61
N PRO A 146 -14.80 -8.16 5.27
CA PRO A 146 -14.78 -8.69 6.63
C PRO A 146 -13.95 -9.97 6.78
N GLN A 147 -13.88 -10.81 5.75
CA GLN A 147 -13.08 -12.04 5.75
C GLN A 147 -11.57 -11.76 5.66
N LEU A 148 -11.19 -10.59 5.14
CA LEU A 148 -9.79 -10.16 5.03
C LEU A 148 -9.27 -9.54 6.33
N ILE A 149 -10.14 -8.97 7.19
CA ILE A 149 -9.73 -8.24 8.40
C ILE A 149 -8.80 -9.05 9.32
N PRO A 150 -9.06 -10.33 9.63
CA PRO A 150 -8.14 -11.12 10.46
C PRO A 150 -6.73 -11.23 9.84
N LEU A 151 -6.65 -11.40 8.52
CA LEU A 151 -5.39 -11.51 7.79
C LEU A 151 -4.63 -10.18 7.79
N TYR A 152 -5.34 -9.06 7.62
CA TYR A 152 -4.78 -7.71 7.70
C TYR A 152 -4.22 -7.41 9.09
N ARG A 153 -4.96 -7.75 10.16
CA ARG A 153 -4.49 -7.59 11.54
C ARG A 153 -3.23 -8.42 11.81
N ALA A 154 -3.20 -9.67 11.36
CA ALA A 154 -2.03 -10.53 11.50
C ALA A 154 -0.81 -9.98 10.74
N ALA A 155 -1.02 -9.47 9.52
CA ALA A 155 0.04 -8.86 8.72
C ALA A 155 0.58 -7.59 9.37
N LEU A 156 -0.28 -6.75 9.96
CA LEU A 156 0.13 -5.56 10.70
C LEU A 156 0.95 -5.92 11.95
N ALA A 157 0.55 -6.97 12.67
CA ALA A 157 1.30 -7.46 13.82
C ALA A 157 2.70 -7.96 13.41
N GLU A 158 2.82 -8.68 12.29
CA GLU A 158 4.12 -9.08 11.76
C GLU A 158 4.96 -7.87 11.31
N ALA A 159 4.35 -6.91 10.60
CA ALA A 159 5.05 -5.70 10.18
C ALA A 159 5.66 -4.96 11.37
N ARG A 160 4.92 -4.82 12.47
CA ARG A 160 5.41 -4.22 13.72
C ARG A 160 6.58 -5.00 14.32
N ARG A 161 6.55 -6.34 14.31
CA ARG A 161 7.66 -7.19 14.78
C ARG A 161 8.91 -7.02 13.91
N LEU A 162 8.75 -6.88 12.59
CA LEU A 162 9.87 -6.67 11.68
C LEU A 162 10.48 -5.27 11.85
N CYS A 163 9.64 -4.24 11.98
CA CYS A 163 10.10 -2.88 12.26
C CYS A 163 10.89 -2.81 13.58
N SER A 164 10.43 -3.46 14.66
CA SER A 164 11.17 -3.43 15.93
C SER A 164 12.53 -4.14 15.86
N ARG A 165 12.64 -5.18 15.03
CA ARG A 165 13.85 -5.97 14.86
C ARG A 165 14.89 -5.33 13.94
N PHE A 166 14.45 -4.65 12.87
CA PHE A 166 15.34 -4.21 11.78
C PHE A 166 15.42 -2.70 11.62
N SER A 167 14.58 -1.91 12.31
CA SER A 167 14.69 -0.45 12.24
C SER A 167 16.04 0.00 12.82
N PRO A 168 16.84 0.81 12.10
CA PRO A 168 18.13 1.29 12.59
C PRO A 168 18.02 2.16 13.84
N THR A 169 16.84 2.75 14.09
CA THR A 169 16.61 3.66 15.23
C THR A 169 16.70 2.93 16.58
N THR A 170 16.48 1.61 16.63
CA THR A 170 16.60 0.80 17.86
C THR A 170 18.01 0.30 18.16
N LEU A 171 18.98 0.45 17.26
CA LEU A 171 20.36 -0.07 17.44
C LEU A 171 21.34 0.94 18.06
N SER A 172 20.90 2.17 18.37
CA SER A 172 21.79 3.24 18.88
C SER A 172 21.83 3.37 20.42
N LEU A 173 20.93 2.73 21.16
CA LEU A 173 20.85 2.88 22.63
C LEU A 173 21.63 1.81 23.42
N ASP A 174 22.06 0.71 22.79
CA ASP A 174 22.81 -0.36 23.46
C ASP A 174 24.33 -0.29 23.20
N ALA A 175 24.82 0.73 22.49
CA ALA A 175 26.26 0.93 22.21
C ALA A 175 26.95 1.87 23.22
N VAL A 176 26.28 2.25 24.31
CA VAL A 176 26.87 3.01 25.43
C VAL A 176 26.51 2.30 26.73
N ARG A 177 27.21 1.21 27.04
CA ARG A 177 27.41 0.70 28.40
C ARG A 177 28.65 -0.17 28.46
#